data_AF-A0A3M1B2E6-F1
#
_entry.id   AF-A0A3M1B2E6-F1
#
_cell.length_a   1.000
_cell.length_b   1.000
_cell.length_c   1.000
_cell.angle_alpha   90.00
_cell.angle_beta   90.00
_cell.angle_gamma   90.00
#
_symmetry.space_group_name_H-M   'P 1'
#
loop_
_entity.id
_entity.type
_entity.pdbx_description
1 polymer ?
#
loop_
_entity_poly.entity_id
_entity_poly.type
_entity_poly.pdbx_seq_one_letter_code
_entity_poly.pdbx_strand_id
1 'polypeptide(L)'
;MKHIYILLIAGLSFFSSLEKTLAFEATPPFWYNQFSSSFPSGWTSIDLSGQGVEWEYCEEFFDCPPTSFSFIECNASRFQSPSVEDGYLFVNSLAAGNLPLPHEAVLTTPEIDCSSKDAVFLRFYTYISALNFNPRQHALVEVKAGTGDWQAFTVFPNLDISVAERRESWNPRQVLLDISEVAANQPGVQIRWRWKGNGELFWAIDDVALFEQSPLLDRVIWGAQPGQGDFGNGLNGWAVSNVLDTCRWVWDAVGEVHFPDANPKADFWPCSPTAFNGVAMMNPTWCIAQGGPSQFTHSELRSPEIDLGSAGTGKRLSLNFFQAFMKGNAASVNFPLSSVMFSPDAGQSWPDTLALNVREAFSDPICGELSVSIPDVYVGASQFMFKFVFSGNSFFWIIDDVRILEKEDHDLAIVPSFVAAAPNFSTPAAMAGPVGFAVDLRNEGNAPQSQVLTRVAVKPDELAAPVFQDSLFVGELLPGAVYDNEFFSKQFTPPAEPGQYVIRYSVEAADADAVPENNSKDVHFQVSENFFSKDPGNCSVNGFFAASEDLRYEIGNCYFVAKGEDYCASELEFSFRNA
;
A
#
# COMPACT_ATOMS: atom_id res chain seq x y z
N MET A 1 -54.16 -9.97 42.22
CA MET A 1 -54.70 -10.19 40.87
C MET A 1 -53.84 -9.39 39.90
N LYS A 2 -53.05 -10.09 39.04
CA LYS A 2 -52.31 -9.62 37.84
C LYS A 2 -51.20 -8.56 38.06
N HIS A 3 -50.01 -8.60 37.48
CA HIS A 3 -49.15 -9.62 36.87
C HIS A 3 -47.70 -9.11 37.00
N ILE A 4 -46.76 -10.05 36.99
CA ILE A 4 -45.32 -9.90 37.01
C ILE A 4 -44.82 -9.38 35.65
N TYR A 5 -43.86 -8.44 35.64
CA TYR A 5 -42.75 -8.44 34.69
C TYR A 5 -41.49 -7.95 35.42
N ILE A 6 -40.58 -8.89 35.65
CA ILE A 6 -39.19 -8.66 36.09
C ILE A 6 -38.43 -8.26 34.83
N LEU A 7 -37.86 -7.06 34.80
CA LEU A 7 -36.86 -6.69 33.80
C LEU A 7 -35.50 -7.17 34.32
N LEU A 8 -34.95 -8.23 33.72
CA LEU A 8 -33.54 -8.59 33.87
C LEU A 8 -32.70 -7.49 33.21
N ILE A 9 -31.91 -6.77 34.01
CA ILE A 9 -30.75 -6.05 33.49
C ILE A 9 -29.62 -7.08 33.40
N ALA A 10 -29.46 -7.69 32.22
CA ALA A 10 -28.28 -8.45 31.91
C ALA A 10 -27.15 -7.46 31.59
N GLY A 11 -26.17 -7.38 32.49
CA GLY A 11 -24.88 -6.78 32.17
C GLY A 11 -24.22 -7.62 31.09
N LEU A 12 -24.16 -7.08 29.88
CA LEU A 12 -23.33 -7.60 28.81
C LEU A 12 -22.01 -6.83 28.86
N SER A 13 -21.07 -7.36 29.62
CA SER A 13 -19.65 -7.11 29.38
C SER A 13 -19.30 -7.77 28.06
N PHE A 14 -19.38 -7.01 26.96
CA PHE A 14 -18.73 -7.41 25.72
C PHE A 14 -17.30 -6.87 25.76
N PHE A 15 -16.36 -7.77 26.03
CA PHE A 15 -15.00 -7.63 25.52
C PHE A 15 -15.12 -7.47 24.00
N SER A 16 -14.82 -6.28 23.47
CA SER A 16 -14.55 -6.13 22.05
C SER A 16 -13.12 -6.60 21.81
N SER A 17 -12.93 -7.92 21.73
CA SER A 17 -11.86 -8.43 20.89
C SER A 17 -12.28 -8.09 19.47
N LEU A 18 -11.74 -6.99 18.93
CA LEU A 18 -11.66 -6.82 17.49
C LEU A 18 -10.74 -7.94 17.01
N GLU A 19 -11.32 -9.10 16.69
CA GLU A 19 -10.69 -9.98 15.72
C GLU A 19 -10.72 -9.20 14.41
N LYS A 20 -9.62 -8.50 14.10
CA LYS A 20 -9.29 -8.04 12.76
C LYS A 20 -9.32 -9.30 11.89
N THR A 21 -10.47 -9.55 11.30
CA THR A 21 -10.63 -10.63 10.34
C THR A 21 -10.12 -10.06 9.03
N LEU A 22 -9.13 -10.71 8.43
CA LEU A 22 -8.57 -10.37 7.13
C LEU A 22 -9.67 -10.01 6.12
N ALA A 23 -9.37 -9.09 5.20
CA ALA A 23 -9.95 -9.10 3.87
C ALA A 23 -10.11 -10.53 3.39
N PHE A 24 -11.35 -10.93 3.13
CA PHE A 24 -11.64 -12.25 2.62
C PHE A 24 -11.11 -12.30 1.20
N GLU A 25 -9.87 -12.73 0.99
CA GLU A 25 -9.43 -13.20 -0.33
C GLU A 25 -10.45 -14.29 -0.74
N ALA A 26 -11.13 -14.13 -1.89
CA ALA A 26 -12.21 -15.05 -2.26
C ALA A 26 -11.70 -16.49 -2.43
N THR A 27 -10.37 -16.65 -2.61
CA THR A 27 -9.64 -17.90 -2.42
C THR A 27 -8.87 -17.88 -1.08
N PRO A 28 -9.41 -18.43 0.02
CA PRO A 28 -8.70 -18.45 1.29
C PRO A 28 -7.42 -19.30 1.21
N PRO A 29 -6.34 -18.94 1.92
CA PRO A 29 -5.15 -19.76 1.99
C PRO A 29 -5.47 -21.11 2.65
N PHE A 30 -4.87 -22.19 2.15
CA PHE A 30 -5.03 -23.50 2.78
C PHE A 30 -4.16 -23.66 4.03
N TRP A 31 -3.17 -22.77 4.20
CA TRP A 31 -2.31 -22.67 5.37
C TRP A 31 -1.82 -21.22 5.52
N TYR A 32 -1.79 -20.69 6.74
CA TYR A 32 -1.29 -19.34 6.99
C TYR A 32 -0.75 -19.17 8.43
N ASN A 33 0.08 -18.15 8.64
CA ASN A 33 0.54 -17.68 9.93
C ASN A 33 0.85 -16.17 9.85
N GLN A 34 0.19 -15.39 10.71
CA GLN A 34 0.32 -13.92 10.78
C GLN A 34 1.14 -13.48 12.01
N PHE A 35 1.76 -14.42 12.72
CA PHE A 35 2.57 -14.13 13.90
C PHE A 35 1.85 -13.42 15.06
N SER A 36 0.51 -13.40 15.06
CA SER A 36 -0.30 -12.77 16.11
C SER A 36 0.15 -13.17 17.53
N SER A 37 0.60 -12.19 18.32
CA SER A 37 0.90 -12.23 19.76
C SER A 37 2.14 -13.01 20.26
N SER A 38 2.77 -13.89 19.48
CA SER A 38 3.96 -14.62 19.97
C SER A 38 4.80 -15.26 18.86
N PHE A 39 6.03 -15.65 19.20
CA PHE A 39 6.83 -16.52 18.33
C PHE A 39 6.07 -17.85 18.11
N PRO A 40 5.75 -18.25 16.86
CA PRO A 40 4.82 -19.34 16.62
C PRO A 40 5.30 -20.70 17.09
N SER A 41 4.38 -21.50 17.60
CA SER A 41 4.66 -22.89 17.99
C SER A 41 5.11 -23.73 16.79
N GLY A 42 6.15 -24.54 16.99
CA GLY A 42 6.69 -25.46 15.98
C GLY A 42 7.64 -24.82 14.97
N TRP A 43 7.73 -23.50 14.91
CA TRP A 43 8.76 -22.82 14.15
C TRP A 43 10.09 -22.87 14.87
N THR A 44 11.20 -22.86 14.12
CA THR A 44 12.55 -22.83 14.69
C THR A 44 13.34 -21.64 14.16
N SER A 45 14.12 -21.03 15.04
CA SER A 45 15.07 -19.96 14.73
C SER A 45 16.45 -20.43 15.14
N ILE A 46 17.41 -20.43 14.21
CA ILE A 46 18.78 -20.92 14.46
C ILE A 46 19.77 -20.03 13.71
N ASP A 47 20.90 -19.72 14.34
CA ASP A 47 22.07 -19.20 13.63
C ASP A 47 23.00 -20.34 13.21
N LEU A 48 23.01 -20.69 11.91
CA LEU A 48 23.85 -21.76 11.38
C LEU A 48 25.35 -21.45 11.46
N SER A 49 25.72 -20.18 11.64
CA SER A 49 27.11 -19.76 11.78
C SER A 49 27.64 -19.82 13.23
N GLY A 50 26.73 -19.93 14.21
CA GLY A 50 27.06 -19.87 15.64
C GLY A 50 27.48 -18.50 16.16
N GLN A 51 27.10 -17.39 15.49
CA GLN A 51 27.35 -16.01 15.95
C GLN A 51 26.27 -15.49 16.91
N GLY A 52 25.17 -16.22 17.09
CA GLY A 52 24.07 -15.86 18.00
C GLY A 52 23.10 -14.85 17.41
N VAL A 53 22.97 -14.78 16.09
CA VAL A 53 21.98 -13.92 15.40
C VAL A 53 20.82 -14.78 14.89
N GLU A 54 19.67 -14.61 15.51
CA GLU A 54 18.46 -15.40 15.24
C GLU A 54 17.31 -14.49 14.81
N TRP A 55 16.26 -15.08 14.23
CA TRP A 55 14.97 -14.41 14.07
C TRP A 55 14.26 -14.30 15.41
N GLU A 56 13.67 -13.15 15.66
CA GLU A 56 13.03 -12.70 16.87
C GLU A 56 11.57 -12.33 16.58
N TYR A 57 10.74 -12.38 17.63
CA TYR A 57 9.36 -11.94 17.57
C TYR A 57 9.24 -10.48 18.01
N CYS A 58 8.54 -9.67 17.21
CA CYS A 58 8.18 -8.32 17.58
C CYS A 58 6.91 -8.32 18.42
N GLU A 59 7.03 -8.09 19.73
CA GLU A 59 5.89 -8.02 20.65
C GLU A 59 5.17 -6.67 20.59
N GLU A 60 5.93 -5.59 20.52
CA GLU A 60 5.42 -4.22 20.50
C GLU A 60 5.92 -3.52 19.25
N PHE A 61 4.99 -3.11 18.38
CA PHE A 61 5.28 -2.51 17.07
C PHE A 61 6.30 -1.34 17.13
N PHE A 62 6.36 -0.63 18.26
CA PHE A 62 7.23 0.53 18.49
C PHE A 62 8.64 0.17 18.98
N ASP A 63 8.89 -1.04 19.47
CA ASP A 63 10.17 -1.43 20.10
C ASP A 63 11.09 -2.22 19.16
N CYS A 64 10.61 -2.57 17.97
CA CYS A 64 11.31 -3.40 17.02
C CYS A 64 12.03 -2.58 15.93
N PRO A 65 13.12 -3.08 15.33
CA PRO A 65 13.81 -2.38 14.25
C PRO A 65 12.84 -1.91 13.15
N PRO A 66 13.02 -0.70 12.59
CA PRO A 66 14.14 0.20 12.80
C PRO A 66 14.01 1.22 13.96
N THR A 67 12.92 1.25 14.72
CA THR A 67 12.71 2.27 15.77
C THR A 67 13.64 2.13 16.97
N SER A 68 14.21 0.94 17.18
CA SER A 68 15.26 0.73 18.17
C SER A 68 16.61 1.39 17.80
N PHE A 69 16.73 1.99 16.61
CA PHE A 69 17.95 2.68 16.18
C PHE A 69 17.96 4.15 16.60
N SER A 70 18.78 4.48 17.61
CA SER A 70 18.88 5.78 18.28
C SER A 70 19.34 6.98 17.42
N PHE A 71 19.56 6.81 16.11
CA PHE A 71 20.09 7.85 15.21
C PHE A 71 19.18 8.17 14.02
N ILE A 72 17.97 7.61 13.93
CA ILE A 72 17.07 7.81 12.80
C ILE A 72 15.78 8.51 13.24
N GLU A 73 15.79 9.85 13.29
CA GLU A 73 14.65 10.62 13.83
C GLU A 73 13.58 11.03 12.79
N CYS A 74 13.85 10.99 11.47
CA CYS A 74 12.82 11.25 10.44
C CYS A 74 12.78 10.25 9.25
N ASN A 75 13.74 9.31 9.12
CA ASN A 75 13.97 8.57 7.86
C ASN A 75 13.83 7.03 7.92
N ALA A 76 13.37 6.46 9.03
CA ALA A 76 13.20 5.02 9.14
C ALA A 76 11.73 4.66 8.99
N SER A 77 11.33 4.23 7.78
CA SER A 77 10.02 3.62 7.58
C SER A 77 9.99 2.32 8.39
N ARG A 78 9.03 2.18 9.30
CA ARG A 78 8.77 0.91 10.01
C ARG A 78 8.21 -0.10 9.04
N PHE A 79 8.39 -1.39 9.31
CA PHE A 79 7.70 -2.39 8.51
C PHE A 79 6.18 -2.14 8.54
N GLN A 80 5.51 -2.27 7.40
CA GLN A 80 4.12 -1.87 7.19
C GLN A 80 3.27 -3.01 6.58
N SER A 81 3.49 -4.26 6.98
CA SER A 81 2.59 -5.36 6.57
C SER A 81 1.13 -5.08 7.01
N PRO A 82 0.13 -5.67 6.32
CA PRO A 82 -1.27 -5.48 6.67
C PRO A 82 -1.61 -5.80 8.13
N SER A 83 -1.05 -6.89 8.69
CA SER A 83 -1.28 -7.28 10.08
C SER A 83 -0.24 -6.75 11.08
N VAL A 84 0.70 -5.88 10.69
CA VAL A 84 1.92 -5.57 11.47
C VAL A 84 1.72 -5.19 12.95
N GLU A 85 0.53 -4.69 13.30
CA GLU A 85 0.16 -4.34 14.68
C GLU A 85 -0.08 -5.55 15.59
N ASP A 86 -0.35 -6.74 15.05
CA ASP A 86 -0.59 -7.96 15.84
C ASP A 86 0.68 -8.77 16.14
N GLY A 87 1.79 -8.42 15.49
CA GLY A 87 3.11 -9.03 15.66
C GLY A 87 3.76 -9.35 14.32
N TYR A 88 5.08 -9.51 14.30
CA TYR A 88 5.80 -9.98 13.12
C TYR A 88 7.15 -10.59 13.51
N LEU A 89 7.82 -11.26 12.58
CA LEU A 89 9.16 -11.81 12.81
C LEU A 89 10.22 -10.98 12.10
N PHE A 90 11.37 -10.80 12.74
CA PHE A 90 12.51 -10.10 12.15
C PHE A 90 13.84 -10.68 12.60
N VAL A 91 14.90 -10.41 11.84
CA VAL A 91 16.29 -10.62 12.28
C VAL A 91 16.99 -9.27 12.38
N ASN A 92 17.58 -8.97 13.53
CA ASN A 92 18.29 -7.71 13.78
C ASN A 92 19.80 -7.88 13.70
N SER A 93 20.31 -7.83 12.47
CA SER A 93 21.74 -7.90 12.20
C SER A 93 22.52 -6.73 12.81
N LEU A 94 21.90 -5.55 12.95
CA LEU A 94 22.60 -4.37 13.47
C LEU A 94 22.95 -4.52 14.95
N ALA A 95 22.02 -5.06 15.74
CA ALA A 95 22.23 -5.27 17.17
C ALA A 95 23.39 -6.23 17.47
N ALA A 96 23.68 -7.15 16.55
CA ALA A 96 24.81 -8.06 16.64
C ALA A 96 26.18 -7.36 16.50
N GLY A 97 26.21 -6.16 15.92
CA GLY A 97 27.43 -5.38 15.69
C GLY A 97 28.39 -6.05 14.71
N ASN A 98 29.69 -5.80 14.88
CA ASN A 98 30.72 -6.38 14.03
C ASN A 98 31.06 -7.80 14.47
N LEU A 99 30.70 -8.79 13.64
CA LEU A 99 30.92 -10.20 13.93
C LEU A 99 32.24 -10.71 13.33
N PRO A 100 32.91 -11.70 13.97
CA PRO A 100 34.16 -12.28 13.46
C PRO A 100 33.99 -13.07 12.15
N LEU A 101 32.79 -13.60 11.90
CA LEU A 101 32.35 -14.17 10.63
C LEU A 101 30.91 -13.71 10.38
N PRO A 102 30.44 -13.68 9.10
CA PRO A 102 29.04 -13.37 8.82
C PRO A 102 28.10 -14.34 9.53
N HIS A 103 27.03 -13.80 10.10
CA HIS A 103 25.98 -14.64 10.68
C HIS A 103 25.14 -15.31 9.59
N GLU A 104 24.44 -16.37 9.94
CA GLU A 104 23.54 -17.07 9.02
C GLU A 104 22.27 -17.49 9.74
N ALA A 105 21.36 -16.51 9.88
CA ALA A 105 20.11 -16.68 10.61
C ALA A 105 19.08 -17.39 9.73
N VAL A 106 18.49 -18.46 10.25
CA VAL A 106 17.41 -19.19 9.59
C VAL A 106 16.16 -19.29 10.44
N LEU A 107 15.01 -19.03 9.83
CA LEU A 107 13.69 -19.25 10.39
C LEU A 107 13.01 -20.36 9.59
N THR A 108 12.59 -21.45 10.23
CA THR A 108 12.01 -22.62 9.54
C THR A 108 10.61 -22.93 10.06
N THR A 109 9.67 -23.20 9.16
CA THR A 109 8.32 -23.65 9.50
C THR A 109 8.31 -25.06 10.09
N PRO A 110 7.25 -25.46 10.82
CA PRO A 110 6.90 -26.87 10.96
C PRO A 110 6.64 -27.51 9.58
N GLU A 111 6.52 -28.84 9.54
CA GLU A 111 6.07 -29.55 8.34
C GLU A 111 4.63 -29.16 7.99
N ILE A 112 4.40 -28.84 6.71
CA ILE A 112 3.11 -28.46 6.15
C ILE A 112 2.69 -29.54 5.16
N ASP A 113 1.44 -30.01 5.30
CA ASP A 113 0.88 -31.04 4.42
C ASP A 113 0.29 -30.41 3.15
N CYS A 114 1.02 -30.56 2.05
CA CYS A 114 0.62 -30.16 0.70
C CYS A 114 0.22 -31.37 -0.17
N SER A 115 -0.04 -32.55 0.43
CA SER A 115 -0.27 -33.81 -0.31
C SER A 115 -1.49 -33.83 -1.23
N SER A 116 -2.45 -32.93 -0.99
CA SER A 116 -3.68 -32.78 -1.79
C SER A 116 -3.66 -31.56 -2.71
N LYS A 117 -2.52 -30.88 -2.85
CA LYS A 117 -2.41 -29.59 -3.54
C LYS A 117 -1.67 -29.78 -4.86
N ASP A 118 -2.37 -29.54 -5.97
CA ASP A 118 -1.80 -29.66 -7.33
C ASP A 118 -0.82 -28.53 -7.66
N ALA A 119 -0.97 -27.38 -7.00
CA ALA A 119 -0.03 -26.27 -7.01
C ALA A 119 0.07 -25.66 -5.61
N VAL A 120 1.20 -25.00 -5.34
CA VAL A 120 1.47 -24.34 -4.06
C VAL A 120 2.17 -23.02 -4.31
N PHE A 121 1.49 -21.92 -3.98
CA PHE A 121 2.03 -20.57 -4.04
C PHE A 121 2.26 -20.04 -2.63
N LEU A 122 3.46 -19.52 -2.38
CA LEU A 122 3.83 -18.87 -1.13
C LEU A 122 3.70 -17.35 -1.27
N ARG A 123 2.90 -16.73 -0.41
CA ARG A 123 2.81 -15.28 -0.24
C ARG A 123 3.29 -14.87 1.15
N PHE A 124 4.00 -13.76 1.26
CA PHE A 124 4.27 -13.08 2.52
C PHE A 124 4.61 -11.61 2.27
N TYR A 125 4.52 -10.78 3.30
CA TYR A 125 4.99 -9.39 3.25
C TYR A 125 6.36 -9.29 3.91
N THR A 126 7.18 -8.36 3.44
CA THR A 126 8.55 -8.24 3.93
C THR A 126 9.10 -6.83 3.80
N TYR A 127 10.11 -6.52 4.62
CA TYR A 127 10.92 -5.33 4.49
C TYR A 127 12.36 -5.61 4.92
N ILE A 128 13.32 -5.23 4.07
CA ILE A 128 14.74 -5.46 4.32
C ILE A 128 15.54 -4.17 4.20
N SER A 129 16.53 -4.00 5.07
CA SER A 129 17.52 -2.93 4.97
C SER A 129 18.93 -3.54 5.09
N ALA A 130 19.69 -3.44 4.00
CA ALA A 130 20.99 -4.07 3.82
C ALA A 130 22.10 -3.04 3.49
N LEU A 131 23.36 -3.44 3.61
CA LEU A 131 24.59 -2.65 3.44
C LEU A 131 25.71 -3.43 2.72
N ASN A 132 26.18 -4.53 3.33
CA ASN A 132 27.44 -5.20 2.97
C ASN A 132 27.24 -6.57 2.30
N PHE A 133 26.03 -7.11 2.31
CA PHE A 133 25.67 -8.37 1.68
C PHE A 133 24.55 -8.11 0.70
N ASN A 134 24.70 -8.66 -0.51
CA ASN A 134 23.72 -8.60 -1.57
C ASN A 134 22.45 -9.42 -1.18
N PRO A 135 21.29 -8.79 -0.94
CA PRO A 135 20.07 -9.51 -0.61
C PRO A 135 19.64 -10.52 -1.66
N ARG A 136 19.90 -10.29 -2.95
CA ARG A 136 19.57 -11.25 -4.03
C ARG A 136 20.16 -12.64 -3.80
N GLN A 137 21.35 -12.72 -3.20
CA GLN A 137 22.08 -13.98 -3.00
C GLN A 137 22.07 -14.44 -1.54
N HIS A 138 21.67 -13.57 -0.61
CA HIS A 138 21.87 -13.78 0.83
C HIS A 138 20.62 -13.57 1.70
N ALA A 139 19.52 -13.04 1.14
CA ALA A 139 18.15 -13.16 1.66
C ALA A 139 17.36 -14.09 0.74
N LEU A 140 17.22 -15.34 1.16
CA LEU A 140 16.57 -16.38 0.36
C LEU A 140 15.39 -17.00 1.11
N VAL A 141 14.41 -17.43 0.34
CA VAL A 141 13.46 -18.46 0.77
C VAL A 141 13.99 -19.78 0.27
N GLU A 142 14.02 -20.79 1.13
CA GLU A 142 14.41 -22.15 0.78
C GLU A 142 13.24 -23.08 1.10
N VAL A 143 12.92 -24.00 0.19
CA VAL A 143 11.83 -24.98 0.36
C VAL A 143 12.39 -26.38 0.23
N LYS A 144 11.89 -27.31 1.05
CA LYS A 144 12.16 -28.74 0.90
C LYS A 144 10.89 -29.55 1.16
N ALA A 145 10.86 -30.78 0.65
CA ALA A 145 9.85 -31.77 0.98
C ALA A 145 10.49 -33.01 1.62
N GLY A 146 10.05 -33.36 2.83
CA GLY A 146 10.55 -34.51 3.58
C GLY A 146 12.07 -34.51 3.76
N THR A 147 12.74 -35.55 3.26
CA THR A 147 14.20 -35.71 3.32
C THR A 147 14.93 -35.14 2.08
N GLY A 148 14.24 -34.41 1.22
CA GLY A 148 14.83 -33.76 0.05
C GLY A 148 15.80 -32.64 0.42
N ASP A 149 16.56 -32.19 -0.59
CA ASP A 149 17.45 -31.02 -0.47
C ASP A 149 16.64 -29.72 -0.45
N TRP A 150 17.23 -28.67 0.10
CA TRP A 150 16.67 -27.32 0.07
C TRP A 150 16.85 -26.70 -1.32
N GLN A 151 15.75 -26.30 -1.94
CA GLN A 151 15.74 -25.49 -3.16
C GLN A 151 15.55 -24.02 -2.80
N ALA A 152 16.43 -23.15 -3.32
CA ALA A 152 16.40 -21.71 -3.03
C ALA A 152 15.55 -20.94 -4.06
N PHE A 153 14.83 -19.94 -3.56
CA PHE A 153 14.02 -18.97 -4.29
C PHE A 153 14.51 -17.57 -3.93
N THR A 154 14.69 -16.72 -4.94
CA THR A 154 15.17 -15.35 -4.76
C THR A 154 14.02 -14.44 -4.33
N VAL A 155 14.18 -13.76 -3.20
CA VAL A 155 13.16 -12.85 -2.63
C VAL A 155 13.33 -11.41 -3.12
N PHE A 156 14.58 -10.98 -3.24
CA PHE A 156 14.98 -9.61 -3.62
C PHE A 156 15.82 -9.59 -4.91
N PRO A 157 15.26 -10.04 -6.03
CA PRO A 157 16.00 -10.13 -7.31
C PRO A 157 16.56 -8.80 -7.85
N ASN A 158 16.04 -7.63 -7.42
CA ASN A 158 16.53 -6.29 -7.80
C ASN A 158 17.41 -5.60 -6.74
N LEU A 159 17.64 -6.20 -5.57
CA LEU A 159 18.59 -5.66 -4.60
C LEU A 159 19.95 -6.34 -4.82
N ASP A 160 20.56 -6.07 -5.97
CA ASP A 160 21.88 -6.59 -6.37
C ASP A 160 22.89 -5.43 -6.31
N ILE A 161 23.67 -5.30 -5.22
CA ILE A 161 24.65 -4.19 -5.12
C ILE A 161 26.08 -4.62 -4.85
N SER A 162 26.98 -3.74 -5.30
CA SER A 162 28.33 -3.61 -4.78
C SER A 162 28.29 -3.10 -3.33
N VAL A 163 28.77 -3.94 -2.44
CA VAL A 163 28.91 -3.80 -0.98
C VAL A 163 29.59 -2.47 -0.56
N ALA A 164 28.82 -1.41 -0.29
CA ALA A 164 29.29 -0.16 0.31
C ALA A 164 28.18 0.85 0.70
N GLU A 165 26.92 0.62 0.31
CA GLU A 165 25.83 1.57 0.51
C GLU A 165 24.56 0.92 1.04
N ARG A 166 23.78 1.68 1.82
CA ARG A 166 22.51 1.20 2.34
C ARG A 166 21.51 1.02 1.20
N ARG A 167 20.82 -0.12 1.18
CA ARG A 167 19.70 -0.43 0.30
C ARG A 167 18.54 -0.99 1.08
N GLU A 168 17.36 -0.66 0.62
CA GLU A 168 16.11 -1.05 1.25
C GLU A 168 15.19 -1.64 0.20
N SER A 169 14.36 -2.61 0.59
CA SER A 169 13.22 -2.98 -0.25
C SER A 169 12.11 -1.93 -0.14
N TRP A 170 11.14 -1.95 -1.06
CA TRP A 170 9.80 -1.43 -0.80
C TRP A 170 9.24 -1.94 0.53
N ASN A 171 8.36 -1.15 1.11
CA ASN A 171 7.84 -1.37 2.44
C ASN A 171 6.32 -1.07 2.52
N PRO A 172 5.49 -2.08 2.79
CA PRO A 172 5.86 -3.49 2.71
C PRO A 172 6.12 -3.89 1.25
N ARG A 173 6.99 -4.88 1.02
CA ARG A 173 7.05 -5.61 -0.25
C ARG A 173 6.21 -6.88 -0.11
N GLN A 174 5.26 -7.07 -1.01
CA GLN A 174 4.61 -8.37 -1.18
C GLN A 174 5.51 -9.30 -2.00
N VAL A 175 5.70 -10.52 -1.52
CA VAL A 175 6.42 -11.57 -2.24
C VAL A 175 5.40 -12.65 -2.59
N LEU A 176 5.43 -13.11 -3.83
CA LEU A 176 4.65 -14.27 -4.30
C LEU A 176 5.58 -15.20 -5.06
N LEU A 177 5.70 -16.44 -4.61
CA LEU A 177 6.56 -17.46 -5.20
C LEU A 177 5.73 -18.69 -5.57
N ASP A 178 5.86 -19.15 -6.81
CA ASP A 178 5.42 -20.50 -7.18
C ASP A 178 6.45 -21.50 -6.65
N ILE A 179 6.07 -22.25 -5.62
CA ILE A 179 6.93 -23.29 -5.01
C ILE A 179 6.44 -24.69 -5.35
N SER A 180 5.54 -24.82 -6.34
CA SER A 180 4.87 -26.06 -6.71
C SER A 180 5.85 -27.17 -7.10
N GLU A 181 6.97 -26.83 -7.75
CA GLU A 181 8.01 -27.79 -8.14
C GLU A 181 8.52 -28.62 -6.95
N VAL A 182 8.58 -28.01 -5.76
CA VAL A 182 9.03 -28.67 -4.53
C VAL A 182 7.87 -29.15 -3.69
N ALA A 183 6.80 -28.35 -3.59
CA ALA A 183 5.78 -28.50 -2.55
C ALA A 183 4.51 -29.23 -3.01
N ALA A 184 4.17 -29.20 -4.29
CA ALA A 184 2.92 -29.79 -4.77
C ALA A 184 2.90 -31.31 -4.52
N ASN A 185 1.76 -31.80 -4.03
CA ASN A 185 1.54 -33.21 -3.69
C ASN A 185 2.51 -33.80 -2.63
N GLN A 186 3.12 -32.96 -1.77
CA GLN A 186 4.06 -33.41 -0.72
C GLN A 186 3.49 -33.27 0.70
N PRO A 187 3.55 -34.30 1.57
CA PRO A 187 2.93 -34.27 2.91
C PRO A 187 3.76 -33.59 4.02
N GLY A 188 5.01 -33.20 3.73
CA GLY A 188 5.96 -32.70 4.73
C GLY A 188 6.84 -31.60 4.18
N VAL A 189 6.22 -30.52 3.72
CA VAL A 189 6.90 -29.34 3.17
C VAL A 189 7.41 -28.47 4.31
N GLN A 190 8.66 -28.03 4.24
CA GLN A 190 9.20 -27.00 5.13
C GLN A 190 9.69 -25.81 4.31
N ILE A 191 9.46 -24.61 4.84
CA ILE A 191 9.88 -23.35 4.25
C ILE A 191 10.86 -22.69 5.22
N ARG A 192 11.94 -22.11 4.69
CA ARG A 192 13.00 -21.49 5.47
C ARG A 192 13.38 -20.13 4.92
N TRP A 193 13.34 -19.09 5.75
CA TRP A 193 13.91 -17.79 5.42
C TRP A 193 15.33 -17.75 5.94
N ARG A 194 16.30 -17.50 5.06
CA ARG A 194 17.73 -17.52 5.36
C ARG A 194 18.36 -16.18 5.07
N TRP A 195 18.94 -15.57 6.11
CA TRP A 195 19.64 -14.30 6.04
C TRP A 195 21.12 -14.45 6.40
N LYS A 196 22.01 -14.15 5.45
CA LYS A 196 23.44 -14.08 5.69
C LYS A 196 23.91 -12.63 5.67
N GLY A 197 24.54 -12.18 6.76
CA GLY A 197 24.93 -10.78 6.91
C GLY A 197 26.10 -10.56 7.86
N ASN A 198 26.72 -9.38 7.77
CA ASN A 198 27.63 -8.84 8.78
C ASN A 198 27.61 -7.31 8.70
N GLY A 199 27.15 -6.64 9.76
CA GLY A 199 26.89 -5.19 9.71
C GLY A 199 25.70 -4.80 8.82
N GLU A 200 24.78 -5.73 8.56
CA GLU A 200 23.48 -5.45 7.94
C GLU A 200 22.54 -4.78 8.96
N LEU A 201 21.42 -4.20 8.51
CA LEU A 201 20.45 -3.61 9.46
C LEU A 201 19.47 -4.67 9.96
N PHE A 202 18.50 -5.06 9.15
CA PHE A 202 17.47 -6.02 9.53
C PHE A 202 16.75 -6.60 8.30
N TRP A 203 16.03 -7.70 8.53
CA TRP A 203 15.02 -8.23 7.62
C TRP A 203 13.78 -8.65 8.42
N ALA A 204 12.61 -8.15 8.05
CA ALA A 204 11.32 -8.49 8.66
C ALA A 204 10.39 -9.22 7.67
N ILE A 205 9.57 -10.13 8.19
CA ILE A 205 8.52 -10.84 7.46
C ILE A 205 7.22 -10.91 8.27
N ASP A 206 6.10 -10.98 7.55
CA ASP A 206 4.78 -11.13 8.15
C ASP A 206 3.77 -11.77 7.17
N ASP A 207 2.60 -12.15 7.67
CA ASP A 207 1.43 -12.54 6.86
C ASP A 207 1.72 -13.68 5.87
N VAL A 208 2.41 -14.72 6.36
CA VAL A 208 2.85 -15.88 5.57
C VAL A 208 1.66 -16.77 5.25
N ALA A 209 1.42 -17.05 3.97
CA ALA A 209 0.28 -17.84 3.51
C ALA A 209 0.62 -18.72 2.31
N LEU A 210 -0.04 -19.89 2.22
CA LEU A 210 0.04 -20.81 1.10
C LEU A 210 -1.31 -20.97 0.40
N PHE A 211 -1.28 -20.99 -0.93
CA PHE A 211 -2.46 -21.04 -1.78
C PHE A 211 -2.36 -22.15 -2.84
N GLU A 212 -3.50 -22.72 -3.22
CA GLU A 212 -3.60 -23.73 -4.30
C GLU A 212 -3.57 -23.14 -5.71
N GLN A 213 -3.71 -21.81 -5.80
CA GLN A 213 -3.55 -21.04 -7.02
C GLN A 213 -2.91 -19.69 -6.67
N SER A 214 -2.36 -19.00 -7.66
CA SER A 214 -1.84 -17.66 -7.43
C SER A 214 -2.98 -16.75 -6.97
N PRO A 215 -2.87 -16.06 -5.82
CA PRO A 215 -3.88 -15.11 -5.35
C PRO A 215 -4.04 -13.91 -6.29
N LEU A 216 -3.08 -13.67 -7.20
CA LEU A 216 -3.24 -12.67 -8.26
C LEU A 216 -4.32 -13.04 -9.29
N LEU A 217 -4.72 -14.31 -9.35
CA LEU A 217 -5.72 -14.83 -10.28
C LEU A 217 -7.14 -14.86 -9.70
N ASP A 218 -7.30 -14.44 -8.44
CA ASP A 218 -8.59 -14.41 -7.79
C ASP A 218 -9.56 -13.45 -8.52
N ARG A 219 -10.74 -13.98 -8.90
CA ARG A 219 -11.81 -13.25 -9.61
C ARG A 219 -11.40 -12.55 -10.90
N VAL A 220 -10.29 -12.96 -11.51
CA VAL A 220 -9.80 -12.36 -12.75
C VAL A 220 -10.69 -12.78 -13.93
N ILE A 221 -11.28 -11.78 -14.59
CA ILE A 221 -12.03 -11.92 -15.85
C ILE A 221 -11.08 -11.88 -17.06
N TRP A 222 -10.03 -11.07 -16.99
CA TRP A 222 -9.00 -10.95 -18.02
C TRP A 222 -7.65 -10.58 -17.40
N GLY A 223 -6.54 -11.06 -17.98
CA GLY A 223 -5.19 -10.82 -17.47
C GLY A 223 -4.59 -12.02 -16.72
N ALA A 224 -5.33 -13.13 -16.63
CA ALA A 224 -4.89 -14.35 -15.95
C ALA A 224 -3.93 -15.22 -16.77
N GLN A 225 -3.87 -15.01 -18.10
CA GLN A 225 -3.03 -15.82 -18.98
C GLN A 225 -1.67 -15.16 -19.21
N PRO A 226 -0.57 -15.94 -19.27
CA PRO A 226 0.74 -15.41 -19.61
C PRO A 226 0.72 -14.60 -20.91
N GLY A 227 1.33 -13.43 -20.87
CA GLY A 227 1.37 -12.45 -21.94
C GLY A 227 0.13 -11.55 -22.05
N GLN A 228 -0.91 -11.71 -21.24
CA GLN A 228 -2.03 -10.76 -21.25
C GLN A 228 -1.68 -9.46 -20.53
N GLY A 229 -1.28 -9.51 -19.27
CA GLY A 229 -0.98 -8.31 -18.48
C GLY A 229 0.23 -8.44 -17.56
N ASP A 230 0.84 -9.62 -17.50
CA ASP A 230 2.06 -9.94 -16.72
C ASP A 230 3.35 -9.51 -17.43
N PHE A 231 3.25 -8.97 -18.65
CA PHE A 231 4.35 -8.61 -19.55
C PHE A 231 5.50 -9.64 -19.66
N GLY A 232 5.18 -10.92 -19.47
CA GLY A 232 6.16 -12.00 -19.52
C GLY A 232 6.81 -12.11 -20.90
N ASN A 233 8.10 -11.83 -21.00
CA ASN A 233 8.89 -11.90 -22.24
C ASN A 233 8.43 -10.96 -23.38
N GLY A 234 7.68 -9.89 -23.09
CA GLY A 234 7.37 -8.85 -24.07
C GLY A 234 6.08 -8.08 -23.79
N LEU A 235 5.74 -7.17 -24.72
CA LEU A 235 4.45 -6.46 -24.70
C LEU A 235 3.28 -7.29 -25.25
N ASN A 236 3.52 -8.48 -25.81
CA ASN A 236 2.50 -9.52 -26.05
C ASN A 236 1.14 -9.06 -26.63
N GLY A 237 1.16 -8.24 -27.68
CA GLY A 237 -0.04 -7.77 -28.38
C GLY A 237 -0.55 -6.40 -27.92
N TRP A 238 0.02 -5.83 -26.86
CA TRP A 238 -0.16 -4.42 -26.52
C TRP A 238 0.48 -3.53 -27.58
N ALA A 239 -0.20 -2.42 -27.88
CA ALA A 239 0.26 -1.45 -28.87
C ALA A 239 0.79 -0.20 -28.18
N VAL A 240 1.95 0.29 -28.63
CA VAL A 240 2.51 1.57 -28.20
C VAL A 240 2.22 2.63 -29.25
N SER A 241 1.62 3.74 -28.84
CA SER A 241 1.38 4.90 -29.69
C SER A 241 2.06 6.13 -29.10
N ASN A 242 3.04 6.67 -29.82
CA ASN A 242 3.69 7.92 -29.45
C ASN A 242 2.99 9.04 -30.19
N VAL A 243 2.21 9.83 -29.46
CA VAL A 243 1.46 10.94 -30.04
C VAL A 243 2.36 12.17 -30.16
N LEU A 244 3.17 12.42 -29.14
CA LEU A 244 4.17 13.49 -29.11
C LEU A 244 5.50 12.95 -28.59
N ASP A 245 6.58 13.38 -29.24
CA ASP A 245 7.96 13.01 -28.95
C ASP A 245 8.37 11.56 -29.31
N THR A 246 9.65 11.19 -29.13
CA THR A 246 10.14 9.82 -29.38
C THR A 246 10.16 8.93 -28.15
N CYS A 247 10.08 9.51 -26.95
CA CYS A 247 10.02 8.71 -25.73
C CYS A 247 8.71 7.94 -25.70
N ARG A 248 8.81 6.66 -25.34
CA ARG A 248 7.75 5.69 -25.57
C ARG A 248 7.71 4.64 -24.49
N TRP A 249 6.57 3.97 -24.37
CA TRP A 249 6.48 2.76 -23.58
C TRP A 249 7.40 1.69 -24.19
N VAL A 250 8.20 1.05 -23.34
CA VAL A 250 9.10 -0.04 -23.72
C VAL A 250 8.84 -1.24 -22.81
N TRP A 251 9.16 -2.43 -23.30
CA TRP A 251 9.31 -3.59 -22.44
C TRP A 251 10.73 -3.62 -21.88
N ASP A 252 10.85 -3.92 -20.59
CA ASP A 252 12.13 -4.16 -19.93
C ASP A 252 12.05 -5.47 -19.14
N ALA A 253 13.12 -6.26 -19.15
CA ALA A 253 13.13 -7.61 -18.56
C ALA A 253 13.14 -7.62 -17.01
N VAL A 254 13.57 -6.53 -16.38
CA VAL A 254 13.75 -6.45 -14.92
C VAL A 254 13.13 -5.18 -14.30
N GLY A 255 12.78 -4.20 -15.13
CA GLY A 255 12.18 -2.93 -14.72
C GLY A 255 13.17 -1.98 -14.05
N GLU A 256 14.45 -2.05 -14.39
CA GLU A 256 15.46 -1.13 -13.83
C GLU A 256 15.28 0.27 -14.42
N VAL A 257 14.94 1.23 -13.56
CA VAL A 257 14.79 2.63 -13.95
C VAL A 257 16.13 3.31 -13.90
N HIS A 258 16.70 3.62 -15.06
CA HIS A 258 17.94 4.39 -15.13
C HIS A 258 17.70 5.90 -14.99
N PHE A 259 18.60 6.58 -14.27
CA PHE A 259 18.68 8.04 -14.23
C PHE A 259 20.00 8.55 -14.84
N PRO A 260 20.02 9.78 -15.39
CA PRO A 260 21.23 10.38 -15.93
C PRO A 260 22.29 10.71 -14.89
N ASP A 261 21.87 10.93 -13.63
CA ASP A 261 22.77 11.23 -12.54
C ASP A 261 23.34 9.93 -11.97
N ALA A 262 24.65 9.88 -11.74
CA ALA A 262 25.35 8.72 -11.20
C ALA A 262 25.04 8.45 -9.71
N ASN A 263 23.93 8.97 -9.17
CA ASN A 263 23.54 8.72 -7.79
C ASN A 263 22.97 7.30 -7.70
N PRO A 264 23.63 6.38 -6.97
CA PRO A 264 23.23 4.98 -6.91
C PRO A 264 21.95 4.73 -6.08
N LYS A 265 21.36 5.78 -5.48
CA LYS A 265 19.97 5.77 -4.97
C LYS A 265 18.91 6.18 -6.01
N ALA A 266 19.32 6.58 -7.21
CA ALA A 266 18.41 7.05 -8.24
C ALA A 266 17.79 5.89 -9.03
N ASP A 267 18.41 4.71 -9.07
CA ASP A 267 17.83 3.59 -9.80
C ASP A 267 16.72 2.93 -8.98
N PHE A 268 15.52 2.89 -9.55
CA PHE A 268 14.33 2.31 -8.96
C PHE A 268 13.97 0.99 -9.63
N TRP A 269 13.18 0.18 -8.93
CA TRP A 269 12.76 -1.13 -9.39
C TRP A 269 11.30 -1.39 -9.01
N PRO A 270 10.58 -2.24 -9.78
CA PRO A 270 9.17 -2.54 -9.55
C PRO A 270 8.93 -3.42 -8.31
N CYS A 271 7.78 -3.22 -7.67
CA CYS A 271 7.29 -4.05 -6.55
C CYS A 271 6.31 -5.14 -6.97
N SER A 272 5.97 -5.25 -8.25
CA SER A 272 5.11 -6.35 -8.73
C SER A 272 5.70 -7.70 -8.31
N PRO A 273 4.86 -8.67 -7.93
CA PRO A 273 5.31 -10.02 -7.66
C PRO A 273 5.94 -10.73 -8.86
N THR A 274 5.51 -10.43 -10.10
CA THR A 274 6.02 -11.09 -11.31
C THR A 274 7.11 -10.34 -12.06
N ALA A 275 7.40 -9.09 -11.71
CA ALA A 275 8.25 -8.13 -12.46
C ALA A 275 9.54 -8.61 -13.16
N PHE A 276 10.06 -9.78 -12.81
CA PHE A 276 11.25 -10.43 -13.38
C PHE A 276 10.96 -11.30 -14.60
N ASN A 277 9.70 -11.45 -14.98
CA ASN A 277 9.30 -11.91 -16.31
C ASN A 277 9.29 -10.74 -17.33
N GLY A 278 9.36 -9.51 -16.84
CA GLY A 278 9.43 -8.26 -17.59
C GLY A 278 8.27 -7.32 -17.25
N VAL A 279 8.42 -6.03 -17.57
CA VAL A 279 7.44 -4.98 -17.26
C VAL A 279 7.24 -4.03 -18.45
N ALA A 280 6.13 -3.29 -18.46
CA ALA A 280 5.98 -2.14 -19.34
C ALA A 280 6.45 -0.87 -18.64
N MET A 281 7.38 -0.13 -19.26
CA MET A 281 8.02 1.04 -18.65
C MET A 281 7.94 2.28 -19.55
N MET A 282 7.65 3.41 -18.93
CA MET A 282 7.84 4.75 -19.46
C MET A 282 8.88 5.47 -18.61
N ASN A 283 10.01 5.87 -19.20
CA ASN A 283 11.07 6.61 -18.50
C ASN A 283 11.55 7.80 -19.36
N PRO A 284 10.78 8.91 -19.40
CA PRO A 284 11.16 10.10 -20.16
C PRO A 284 12.46 10.73 -19.65
N THR A 285 12.75 10.67 -18.34
CA THR A 285 14.00 11.23 -17.78
C THR A 285 15.22 10.62 -18.47
N TRP A 286 15.26 9.29 -18.55
CA TRP A 286 16.35 8.59 -19.22
C TRP A 286 16.36 8.84 -20.71
N CYS A 287 15.19 8.70 -21.37
CA CYS A 287 15.07 8.86 -22.81
C CYS A 287 15.56 10.24 -23.30
N ILE A 288 15.18 11.32 -22.61
CA ILE A 288 15.61 12.68 -22.92
C ILE A 288 17.12 12.84 -22.70
N ALA A 289 17.66 12.30 -21.60
CA ALA A 289 19.09 12.36 -21.32
C ALA A 289 19.96 11.66 -22.39
N GLN A 290 19.43 10.63 -23.05
CA GLN A 290 20.09 9.95 -24.16
C GLN A 290 19.96 10.68 -25.51
N GLY A 291 19.50 11.93 -25.52
CA GLY A 291 19.34 12.73 -26.73
C GLY A 291 17.99 12.54 -27.45
N GLY A 292 16.97 12.03 -26.75
CA GLY A 292 15.59 12.08 -27.22
C GLY A 292 15.11 13.52 -27.47
N PRO A 293 14.17 13.78 -28.40
CA PRO A 293 13.66 15.12 -28.65
C PRO A 293 12.88 15.68 -27.44
N SER A 294 12.73 17.01 -27.51
CA SER A 294 11.88 17.98 -26.80
C SER A 294 11.56 17.84 -25.28
N GLN A 295 11.08 18.97 -24.76
CA GLN A 295 10.76 19.21 -23.37
C GLN A 295 9.59 18.40 -22.81
N PHE A 296 8.78 17.66 -23.59
CA PHE A 296 7.60 16.91 -23.10
C PHE A 296 7.19 15.72 -23.98
N THR A 297 6.86 14.58 -23.37
CA THR A 297 6.40 13.33 -24.00
C THR A 297 4.90 13.12 -23.82
N HIS A 298 4.21 12.59 -24.85
CA HIS A 298 2.86 12.02 -24.72
C HIS A 298 2.80 10.67 -25.42
N SER A 299 2.69 9.60 -24.63
CA SER A 299 2.80 8.23 -25.11
C SER A 299 1.78 7.32 -24.44
N GLU A 300 1.20 6.43 -25.24
CA GLU A 300 0.09 5.57 -24.86
C GLU A 300 0.51 4.10 -24.96
N LEU A 301 0.17 3.30 -23.96
CA LEU A 301 0.24 1.85 -23.95
C LEU A 301 -1.20 1.32 -23.99
N ARG A 302 -1.59 0.73 -25.12
CA ARG A 302 -2.96 0.30 -25.40
C ARG A 302 -3.09 -1.20 -25.26
N SER A 303 -4.11 -1.64 -24.53
CA SER A 303 -4.45 -3.06 -24.41
C SER A 303 -4.81 -3.65 -25.78
N PRO A 304 -4.75 -4.98 -25.95
CA PRO A 304 -5.52 -5.68 -26.98
C PRO A 304 -7.04 -5.45 -26.82
N GLU A 305 -7.83 -5.89 -27.80
CA GLU A 305 -9.29 -6.01 -27.65
C GLU A 305 -9.62 -7.10 -26.63
N ILE A 306 -10.55 -6.79 -25.72
CA ILE A 306 -10.97 -7.65 -24.61
C ILE A 306 -12.48 -7.84 -24.72
N ASP A 307 -12.93 -9.09 -24.59
CA ASP A 307 -14.34 -9.44 -24.52
C ASP A 307 -14.80 -9.48 -23.05
N LEU A 308 -15.53 -8.45 -22.61
CA LEU A 308 -16.16 -8.41 -21.28
C LEU A 308 -17.54 -9.08 -21.27
N GLY A 309 -17.99 -9.68 -22.37
CA GLY A 309 -19.28 -10.36 -22.46
C GLY A 309 -19.41 -11.54 -21.50
N SER A 310 -18.29 -12.19 -21.16
CA SER A 310 -18.26 -13.32 -20.22
C SER A 310 -18.56 -12.92 -18.77
N ALA A 311 -18.34 -11.66 -18.39
CA ALA A 311 -18.66 -11.16 -17.05
C ALA A 311 -20.19 -11.06 -16.80
N GLY A 312 -21.00 -11.07 -17.86
CA GLY A 312 -22.44 -10.82 -17.77
C GLY A 312 -22.77 -9.35 -17.46
N THR A 313 -24.04 -8.98 -17.65
CA THR A 313 -24.51 -7.62 -17.36
C THR A 313 -24.89 -7.47 -15.88
N GLY A 314 -24.65 -6.29 -15.29
CA GLY A 314 -25.04 -5.99 -13.91
C GLY A 314 -23.99 -6.34 -12.84
N LYS A 315 -22.77 -6.69 -13.28
CA LYS A 315 -21.57 -6.77 -12.45
C LYS A 315 -20.75 -5.49 -12.60
N ARG A 316 -20.00 -5.16 -11.56
CA ARG A 316 -19.01 -4.09 -11.53
C ARG A 316 -17.63 -4.73 -11.62
N LEU A 317 -16.78 -4.13 -12.44
CA LEU A 317 -15.43 -4.60 -12.70
C LEU A 317 -14.42 -3.53 -12.30
N SER A 318 -13.19 -3.96 -12.01
CA SER A 318 -12.05 -3.06 -11.82
C SER A 318 -10.87 -3.47 -12.68
N LEU A 319 -10.14 -2.48 -13.19
CA LEU A 319 -8.80 -2.65 -13.73
C LEU A 319 -7.81 -2.54 -12.57
N ASN A 320 -7.12 -3.62 -12.25
CA ASN A 320 -6.07 -3.68 -11.24
C ASN A 320 -4.72 -3.88 -11.92
N PHE A 321 -3.69 -3.20 -11.43
CA PHE A 321 -2.33 -3.37 -11.93
C PHE A 321 -1.33 -2.91 -10.88
N PHE A 322 -0.15 -3.53 -10.89
CA PHE A 322 0.97 -3.05 -10.11
C PHE A 322 1.65 -1.90 -10.84
N GLN A 323 2.06 -0.90 -10.09
CA GLN A 323 2.84 0.21 -10.61
C GLN A 323 4.01 0.56 -9.71
N ALA A 324 5.10 1.04 -10.32
CA ALA A 324 6.07 1.91 -9.67
C ALA A 324 6.03 3.26 -10.38
N PHE A 325 5.92 4.35 -9.62
CA PHE A 325 5.71 5.67 -10.20
C PHE A 325 6.43 6.73 -9.39
N MET A 326 7.02 7.70 -10.08
CA MET A 326 7.54 8.91 -9.45
C MET A 326 7.01 10.11 -10.22
N LYS A 327 6.38 11.06 -9.50
CA LYS A 327 5.66 12.19 -10.12
C LYS A 327 6.59 13.30 -10.56
N GLY A 328 6.42 13.73 -11.82
CA GLY A 328 7.24 14.73 -12.50
C GLY A 328 6.49 15.90 -13.10
N ASN A 329 7.15 16.60 -14.01
CA ASN A 329 6.50 17.71 -14.69
C ASN A 329 5.56 17.15 -15.76
N ALA A 330 4.29 17.53 -15.65
CA ALA A 330 3.29 17.23 -16.67
C ALA A 330 3.53 18.08 -17.93
N ALA A 331 3.16 17.52 -19.09
CA ALA A 331 3.28 18.22 -20.37
C ALA A 331 2.39 19.46 -20.48
N SER A 332 1.26 19.45 -19.79
CA SER A 332 0.28 20.53 -19.78
C SER A 332 -0.65 20.37 -18.58
N VAL A 333 -1.23 21.47 -18.10
CA VAL A 333 -2.32 21.43 -17.11
C VAL A 333 -3.57 20.69 -17.61
N ASN A 334 -3.71 20.53 -18.93
CA ASN A 334 -4.86 19.86 -19.54
C ASN A 334 -4.69 18.33 -19.68
N PHE A 335 -3.48 17.80 -19.50
CA PHE A 335 -3.20 16.37 -19.60
C PHE A 335 -2.59 15.88 -18.28
N PRO A 336 -3.30 15.02 -17.52
CA PRO A 336 -2.74 14.39 -16.34
C PRO A 336 -1.43 13.67 -16.69
N LEU A 337 -0.45 13.70 -15.78
CA LEU A 337 0.85 13.07 -15.98
C LEU A 337 0.72 11.56 -16.21
N SER A 338 -0.08 10.89 -15.39
CA SER A 338 -0.48 9.50 -15.56
C SER A 338 -2.00 9.42 -15.61
N SER A 339 -2.53 8.63 -16.54
CA SER A 339 -3.97 8.43 -16.68
C SER A 339 -4.31 7.09 -17.31
N VAL A 340 -5.55 6.66 -17.11
CA VAL A 340 -6.17 5.58 -17.87
C VAL A 340 -7.39 6.12 -18.62
N MET A 341 -7.60 5.60 -19.83
CA MET A 341 -8.82 5.83 -20.61
C MET A 341 -9.42 4.49 -20.99
N PHE A 342 -10.74 4.44 -21.14
CA PHE A 342 -11.50 3.26 -21.54
C PHE A 342 -12.19 3.48 -22.88
N SER A 343 -12.32 2.42 -23.67
CA SER A 343 -13.01 2.41 -24.95
C SER A 343 -13.91 1.17 -25.04
N PRO A 344 -15.22 1.33 -25.27
CA PRO A 344 -16.13 0.20 -25.46
C PRO A 344 -16.20 -0.31 -26.90
N ASP A 345 -15.48 0.32 -27.83
CA ASP A 345 -15.73 0.22 -29.28
C ASP A 345 -14.44 0.03 -30.10
N ALA A 346 -13.56 -0.88 -29.68
CA ALA A 346 -12.30 -1.19 -30.36
C ALA A 346 -11.41 0.06 -30.59
N GLY A 347 -11.40 0.99 -29.64
CA GLY A 347 -10.58 2.19 -29.70
C GLY A 347 -11.09 3.30 -30.60
N GLN A 348 -12.33 3.21 -31.13
CA GLN A 348 -12.93 4.26 -31.95
C GLN A 348 -13.23 5.52 -31.12
N SER A 349 -13.65 5.36 -29.86
CA SER A 349 -13.89 6.44 -28.92
C SER A 349 -13.23 6.20 -27.56
N TRP A 350 -12.85 7.30 -26.91
CA TRP A 350 -12.22 7.35 -25.59
C TRP A 350 -12.84 8.50 -24.81
N PRO A 351 -14.09 8.35 -24.31
CA PRO A 351 -14.90 9.47 -23.84
C PRO A 351 -14.38 10.12 -22.55
N ASP A 352 -13.74 9.34 -21.67
CA ASP A 352 -13.31 9.79 -20.35
C ASP A 352 -11.80 9.58 -20.15
N THR A 353 -11.18 10.55 -19.47
CA THR A 353 -9.80 10.45 -18.97
C THR A 353 -9.84 10.40 -17.46
N LEU A 354 -9.41 9.29 -16.88
CA LEU A 354 -9.21 9.19 -15.45
C LEU A 354 -7.75 9.49 -15.11
N ALA A 355 -7.53 10.62 -14.46
CA ALA A 355 -6.23 10.99 -13.92
C ALA A 355 -5.84 10.04 -12.78
N LEU A 356 -4.61 9.53 -12.81
CA LEU A 356 -4.05 8.65 -11.79
C LEU A 356 -2.93 9.37 -11.04
N ASN A 357 -2.55 8.86 -9.86
CA ASN A 357 -1.44 9.36 -9.05
C ASN A 357 -1.47 10.89 -8.81
N VAL A 358 -2.67 11.48 -8.81
CA VAL A 358 -2.84 12.94 -8.76
C VAL A 358 -2.37 13.53 -7.43
N ARG A 359 -2.49 12.74 -6.36
CA ARG A 359 -2.13 13.09 -4.99
C ARG A 359 -0.68 12.80 -4.63
N GLU A 360 0.05 12.09 -5.49
CA GLU A 360 1.45 11.76 -5.19
C GLU A 360 2.29 13.01 -5.09
N ALA A 361 3.28 12.95 -4.20
CA ALA A 361 4.26 13.99 -4.03
C ALA A 361 5.23 14.03 -5.21
N PHE A 362 5.73 15.21 -5.53
CA PHE A 362 6.71 15.38 -6.59
C PHE A 362 8.04 14.73 -6.20
N SER A 363 8.67 13.99 -7.12
CA SER A 363 9.94 13.30 -6.91
C SER A 363 9.95 12.28 -5.75
N ASP A 364 8.77 11.86 -5.30
CA ASP A 364 8.60 10.81 -4.29
C ASP A 364 8.16 9.52 -4.98
N PRO A 365 8.97 8.46 -4.96
CA PRO A 365 8.67 7.23 -5.66
C PRO A 365 7.74 6.36 -4.83
N ILE A 366 6.65 5.91 -5.45
CA ILE A 366 5.70 4.99 -4.87
C ILE A 366 5.72 3.66 -5.61
N CYS A 367 5.28 2.62 -4.91
CA CYS A 367 5.02 1.33 -5.53
C CYS A 367 3.88 0.59 -4.83
N GLY A 368 3.01 -0.04 -5.62
CA GLY A 368 1.93 -0.87 -5.11
C GLY A 368 0.94 -1.24 -6.21
N GLU A 369 -0.11 -1.97 -5.81
CA GLU A 369 -1.25 -2.22 -6.70
C GLU A 369 -2.19 -1.02 -6.69
N LEU A 370 -2.64 -0.61 -7.88
CA LEU A 370 -3.70 0.37 -8.05
C LEU A 370 -4.93 -0.31 -8.66
N SER A 371 -6.10 -0.04 -8.08
CA SER A 371 -7.38 -0.46 -8.62
C SER A 371 -8.19 0.73 -9.14
N VAL A 372 -8.73 0.59 -10.34
CA VAL A 372 -9.58 1.58 -11.01
C VAL A 372 -10.89 0.92 -11.38
N SER A 373 -12.02 1.49 -10.94
CA SER A 373 -13.34 0.99 -11.38
C SER A 373 -13.54 1.21 -12.88
N ILE A 374 -13.94 0.16 -13.60
CA ILE A 374 -14.41 0.27 -14.99
C ILE A 374 -15.85 0.76 -14.95
N PRO A 375 -16.24 1.80 -15.72
CA PRO A 375 -17.62 2.26 -15.76
C PRO A 375 -18.60 1.14 -16.11
N ASP A 376 -19.65 0.98 -15.30
CA ASP A 376 -20.62 -0.11 -15.42
C ASP A 376 -21.27 -0.22 -16.81
N VAL A 377 -21.38 0.91 -17.52
CA VAL A 377 -21.89 0.98 -18.90
C VAL A 377 -21.04 0.22 -19.93
N TYR A 378 -19.77 -0.05 -19.62
CA TYR A 378 -18.86 -0.82 -20.48
C TYR A 378 -18.85 -2.32 -20.16
N VAL A 379 -19.46 -2.75 -19.05
CA VAL A 379 -19.52 -4.17 -18.69
C VAL A 379 -20.46 -4.90 -19.66
N GLY A 380 -19.93 -5.94 -20.30
CA GLY A 380 -20.59 -6.66 -21.40
C GLY A 380 -20.19 -6.21 -22.81
N ALA A 381 -19.31 -5.20 -22.95
CA ALA A 381 -18.74 -4.84 -24.26
C ALA A 381 -17.79 -5.94 -24.76
N SER A 382 -17.98 -6.39 -26.00
CA SER A 382 -17.15 -7.45 -26.60
C SER A 382 -15.88 -6.93 -27.30
N GLN A 383 -15.72 -5.61 -27.37
CA GLN A 383 -14.60 -4.92 -28.01
C GLN A 383 -14.01 -3.87 -27.07
N PHE A 384 -13.97 -4.20 -25.77
CA PHE A 384 -13.44 -3.32 -24.77
C PHE A 384 -11.93 -3.17 -24.92
N MET A 385 -11.43 -1.95 -24.74
CA MET A 385 -10.02 -1.64 -24.67
C MET A 385 -9.77 -0.61 -23.56
N PHE A 386 -8.55 -0.57 -23.06
CA PHE A 386 -8.09 0.51 -22.21
C PHE A 386 -6.68 0.94 -22.63
N LYS A 387 -6.25 2.12 -22.18
CA LYS A 387 -4.89 2.58 -22.40
C LYS A 387 -4.34 3.33 -21.21
N PHE A 388 -3.08 3.09 -20.91
CA PHE A 388 -2.30 3.92 -20.01
C PHE A 388 -1.65 5.04 -20.79
N VAL A 389 -1.76 6.27 -20.30
CA VAL A 389 -1.22 7.45 -20.96
C VAL A 389 -0.27 8.16 -20.01
N PHE A 390 0.97 8.32 -20.45
CA PHE A 390 1.95 9.15 -19.78
C PHE A 390 2.14 10.45 -20.55
N SER A 391 2.05 11.58 -19.86
CA SER A 391 2.11 12.92 -20.46
C SER A 391 2.99 13.88 -19.64
N GLY A 392 4.30 13.81 -19.80
CA GLY A 392 5.28 14.58 -19.02
C GLY A 392 6.70 14.48 -19.55
N ASN A 393 7.67 15.00 -18.80
CA ASN A 393 9.08 15.02 -19.22
C ASN A 393 10.09 14.49 -18.21
N SER A 394 9.63 14.13 -17.02
CA SER A 394 10.52 13.67 -15.95
C SER A 394 9.89 12.53 -15.15
N PHE A 395 10.83 11.78 -14.58
CA PHE A 395 10.76 10.55 -13.81
C PHE A 395 10.27 9.36 -14.64
N PHE A 396 9.35 8.56 -14.12
CA PHE A 396 9.00 7.29 -14.75
C PHE A 396 7.64 6.77 -14.30
N TRP A 397 7.13 5.81 -15.07
CA TRP A 397 5.99 4.98 -14.71
C TRP A 397 6.21 3.55 -15.23
N ILE A 398 6.27 2.59 -14.32
CA ILE A 398 6.31 1.16 -14.61
C ILE A 398 4.94 0.57 -14.31
N ILE A 399 4.49 -0.34 -15.16
CA ILE A 399 3.23 -1.07 -15.04
C ILE A 399 3.51 -2.57 -15.23
N ASP A 400 2.89 -3.38 -14.37
CA ASP A 400 2.91 -4.83 -14.47
C ASP A 400 1.64 -5.47 -13.87
N ASP A 401 1.45 -6.77 -14.09
CA ASP A 401 0.35 -7.58 -13.52
C ASP A 401 -1.04 -6.98 -13.77
N VAL A 402 -1.29 -6.54 -15.01
CA VAL A 402 -2.53 -5.87 -15.42
C VAL A 402 -3.67 -6.86 -15.57
N ARG A 403 -4.72 -6.70 -14.76
CA ARG A 403 -5.86 -7.61 -14.68
C ARG A 403 -7.17 -6.85 -14.62
N ILE A 404 -8.23 -7.44 -15.15
CA ILE A 404 -9.61 -7.01 -14.94
C ILE A 404 -10.26 -8.01 -14.00
N LEU A 405 -10.74 -7.53 -12.86
CA LEU A 405 -11.35 -8.35 -11.81
C LEU A 405 -12.84 -8.05 -11.69
N GLU A 406 -13.61 -9.07 -11.33
CA GLU A 406 -14.93 -8.88 -10.78
C GLU A 406 -14.82 -8.37 -9.34
N LYS A 407 -15.49 -7.25 -9.03
CA LYS A 407 -15.49 -6.70 -7.66
C LYS A 407 -16.21 -7.64 -6.70
N GLU A 408 -15.89 -7.55 -5.42
CA GLU A 408 -16.53 -8.37 -4.39
C GLU A 408 -18.02 -8.07 -4.30
N ASP A 409 -18.82 -9.01 -3.77
CA ASP A 409 -20.24 -8.75 -3.53
C ASP A 409 -20.42 -7.69 -2.44
N HIS A 410 -19.67 -7.75 -1.34
CA HIS A 410 -19.80 -6.83 -0.21
C HIS A 410 -18.46 -6.16 0.10
N ASP A 411 -18.31 -4.89 -0.29
CA ASP A 411 -17.12 -4.06 -0.03
C ASP A 411 -17.61 -2.64 0.20
N LEU A 412 -17.69 -2.26 1.46
CA LEU A 412 -17.93 -0.91 1.92
C LEU A 412 -16.59 -0.21 2.01
N ALA A 413 -16.54 1.07 1.74
CA ALA A 413 -15.32 1.83 1.93
C ALA A 413 -15.61 3.25 2.42
N ILE A 414 -14.71 3.77 3.25
CA ILE A 414 -14.60 5.21 3.45
C ILE A 414 -13.91 5.80 2.24
N VAL A 415 -14.53 6.79 1.60
CA VAL A 415 -13.96 7.44 0.43
C VAL A 415 -12.64 8.14 0.83
N PRO A 416 -11.48 7.72 0.28
CA PRO A 416 -10.19 8.25 0.73
C PRO A 416 -10.03 9.75 0.45
N SER A 417 -10.83 10.31 -0.47
CA SER A 417 -10.78 11.73 -0.78
C SER A 417 -11.38 12.64 0.25
N PHE A 418 -12.25 12.16 1.13
CA PHE A 418 -12.98 13.05 2.02
C PHE A 418 -13.35 12.41 3.37
N VAL A 419 -12.81 13.01 4.43
CA VAL A 419 -13.29 12.96 5.81
C VAL A 419 -13.12 14.36 6.38
N ALA A 420 -14.01 14.79 7.27
CA ALA A 420 -13.80 16.06 7.97
C ALA A 420 -12.63 15.95 8.96
N ALA A 421 -11.79 16.97 8.98
CA ALA A 421 -10.67 17.10 9.90
C ALA A 421 -10.88 18.32 10.81
N ALA A 422 -10.06 18.42 11.87
CA ALA A 422 -9.94 19.69 12.57
C ALA A 422 -9.47 20.79 11.59
N PRO A 423 -9.95 22.05 11.70
CA PRO A 423 -9.61 23.11 10.74
C PRO A 423 -8.11 23.42 10.61
N ASN A 424 -7.34 23.11 11.65
CA ASN A 424 -5.89 23.23 11.69
C ASN A 424 -5.33 21.93 12.26
N PHE A 425 -4.12 21.54 11.83
CA PHE A 425 -3.39 20.46 12.48
C PHE A 425 -3.11 20.83 13.95
N SER A 426 -2.65 22.06 14.21
CA SER A 426 -2.36 22.56 15.56
C SER A 426 -3.19 23.82 15.83
N THR A 427 -3.89 23.85 16.96
CA THR A 427 -4.67 25.01 17.43
C THR A 427 -4.25 25.38 18.86
N PRO A 428 -3.96 26.65 19.20
CA PRO A 428 -3.63 27.05 20.56
C PRO A 428 -4.74 26.71 21.55
N ALA A 429 -4.39 26.32 22.77
CA ALA A 429 -5.31 26.02 23.86
C ALA A 429 -6.36 27.12 24.10
N ALA A 430 -5.94 28.39 24.06
CA ALA A 430 -6.85 29.53 24.21
C ALA A 430 -7.91 29.64 23.08
N MET A 431 -7.60 29.07 21.91
CA MET A 431 -8.40 29.12 20.68
C MET A 431 -9.12 27.79 20.40
N ALA A 432 -9.00 26.80 21.28
CA ALA A 432 -9.67 25.51 21.15
C ALA A 432 -11.20 25.72 21.02
N GLY A 433 -11.80 25.02 20.07
CA GLY A 433 -13.21 25.15 19.70
C GLY A 433 -13.77 23.84 19.17
N PRO A 434 -15.08 23.81 18.86
CA PRO A 434 -15.74 22.60 18.41
C PRO A 434 -15.20 22.12 17.07
N VAL A 435 -14.93 20.81 16.99
CA VAL A 435 -14.59 20.06 15.79
C VAL A 435 -15.83 19.29 15.34
N GLY A 436 -16.26 19.52 14.10
CA GLY A 436 -17.34 18.79 13.46
C GLY A 436 -16.82 17.61 12.64
N PHE A 437 -17.69 16.65 12.37
CA PHE A 437 -17.36 15.40 11.69
C PHE A 437 -18.29 15.17 10.51
N ALA A 438 -17.73 14.64 9.43
CA ALA A 438 -18.43 14.22 8.22
C ALA A 438 -17.55 13.19 7.51
N VAL A 439 -18.17 12.26 6.79
CA VAL A 439 -17.49 11.19 6.07
C VAL A 439 -18.28 10.88 4.81
N ASP A 440 -17.56 10.63 3.71
CA ASP A 440 -18.15 10.09 2.50
C ASP A 440 -17.92 8.57 2.49
N LEU A 441 -18.97 7.82 2.20
CA LEU A 441 -18.96 6.35 2.16
C LEU A 441 -19.36 5.88 0.78
N ARG A 442 -18.85 4.72 0.36
CA ARG A 442 -19.22 4.11 -0.90
C ARG A 442 -19.36 2.61 -0.74
N ASN A 443 -20.40 2.04 -1.34
CA ASN A 443 -20.44 0.60 -1.58
C ASN A 443 -19.67 0.31 -2.87
N GLU A 444 -18.46 -0.21 -2.72
CA GLU A 444 -17.56 -0.62 -3.79
C GLU A 444 -17.85 -2.02 -4.34
N GLY A 445 -18.71 -2.78 -3.67
CA GLY A 445 -19.13 -4.13 -4.06
C GLY A 445 -20.24 -4.20 -5.11
N ASN A 446 -20.67 -5.44 -5.37
CA ASN A 446 -21.66 -5.87 -6.36
C ASN A 446 -23.06 -6.15 -5.79
N ALA A 447 -23.19 -6.25 -4.47
CA ALA A 447 -24.44 -6.49 -3.75
C ALA A 447 -24.76 -5.32 -2.80
N PRO A 448 -26.05 -5.08 -2.49
CA PRO A 448 -26.43 -4.11 -1.46
C PRO A 448 -25.79 -4.46 -0.11
N GLN A 449 -25.42 -3.44 0.66
CA GLN A 449 -25.01 -3.60 2.04
C GLN A 449 -26.05 -3.00 2.97
N SER A 450 -26.49 -3.81 3.93
CA SER A 450 -27.59 -3.48 4.82
C SER A 450 -27.12 -3.10 6.23
N GLN A 451 -27.93 -2.32 6.93
CA GLN A 451 -27.62 -1.82 8.29
C GLN A 451 -26.31 -1.06 8.39
N VAL A 452 -25.94 -0.31 7.34
CA VAL A 452 -24.71 0.48 7.32
C VAL A 452 -24.72 1.50 8.45
N LEU A 453 -23.67 1.46 9.26
CA LEU A 453 -23.45 2.30 10.41
C LEU A 453 -22.03 2.85 10.37
N THR A 454 -21.90 4.18 10.31
CA THR A 454 -20.59 4.83 10.45
C THR A 454 -20.43 5.40 11.86
N ARG A 455 -19.19 5.36 12.34
CA ARG A 455 -18.80 5.80 13.67
C ARG A 455 -17.64 6.77 13.55
N VAL A 456 -17.59 7.71 14.48
CA VAL A 456 -16.43 8.56 14.70
C VAL A 456 -16.03 8.47 16.17
N ALA A 457 -14.73 8.34 16.42
CA ALA A 457 -14.15 8.34 17.75
C ALA A 457 -12.99 9.33 17.81
N VAL A 458 -12.87 10.08 18.90
CA VAL A 458 -11.67 10.87 19.19
C VAL A 458 -10.92 10.22 20.34
N LYS A 459 -9.63 9.96 20.14
CA LYS A 459 -8.75 9.37 21.14
C LYS A 459 -7.55 10.28 21.41
N PRO A 460 -7.00 10.32 22.64
CA PRO A 460 -5.74 11.04 22.92
C PRO A 460 -4.50 10.42 22.27
N ASP A 461 -4.58 9.13 21.94
CA ASP A 461 -3.54 8.31 21.31
C ASP A 461 -4.23 7.12 20.62
N GLU A 462 -3.61 6.49 19.62
CA GLU A 462 -4.20 5.40 18.81
C GLU A 462 -4.65 4.21 19.67
N LEU A 463 -3.87 3.90 20.72
CA LEU A 463 -4.08 2.80 21.66
C LEU A 463 -4.98 3.17 22.85
N ALA A 464 -5.28 4.45 23.05
CA ALA A 464 -6.08 4.93 24.17
C ALA A 464 -7.59 4.69 23.96
N ALA A 465 -8.32 4.61 25.08
CA ALA A 465 -9.77 4.62 25.06
C ALA A 465 -10.29 5.96 24.49
N PRO A 466 -11.40 5.95 23.72
CA PRO A 466 -11.94 7.15 23.12
C PRO A 466 -12.49 8.11 24.19
N VAL A 467 -12.17 9.40 24.06
CA VAL A 467 -12.71 10.49 24.88
C VAL A 467 -13.99 11.08 24.30
N PHE A 468 -14.30 10.75 23.04
CA PHE A 468 -15.54 11.13 22.37
C PHE A 468 -15.93 10.06 21.36
N GLN A 469 -17.24 9.84 21.20
CA GLN A 469 -17.80 8.97 20.17
C GLN A 469 -19.14 9.52 19.65
N ASP A 470 -19.38 9.38 18.35
CA ASP A 470 -20.70 9.53 17.75
C ASP A 470 -20.92 8.48 16.64
N SER A 471 -22.16 8.30 16.20
CA SER A 471 -22.51 7.36 15.15
C SER A 471 -23.64 7.89 14.28
N LEU A 472 -23.64 7.50 13.01
CA LEU A 472 -24.66 7.86 12.03
C LEU A 472 -25.14 6.58 11.32
N PHE A 473 -26.43 6.28 11.45
CA PHE A 473 -27.05 5.14 10.78
C PHE A 473 -27.46 5.54 9.36
N VAL A 474 -26.88 4.87 8.37
CA VAL A 474 -27.06 5.15 6.94
C VAL A 474 -28.18 4.29 6.35
N GLY A 475 -28.36 3.07 6.86
CA GLY A 475 -29.40 2.15 6.40
C GLY A 475 -28.88 1.18 5.35
N GLU A 476 -29.31 1.32 4.09
CA GLU A 476 -28.88 0.46 2.99
C GLU A 476 -28.11 1.28 1.94
N LEU A 477 -26.98 0.74 1.47
CA LEU A 477 -26.23 1.29 0.35
C LEU A 477 -26.22 0.30 -0.81
N LEU A 478 -26.76 0.75 -1.95
CA LEU A 478 -26.77 -0.04 -3.19
C LEU A 478 -25.37 -0.10 -3.82
N PRO A 479 -25.09 -1.11 -4.67
CA PRO A 479 -23.82 -1.22 -5.39
C PRO A 479 -23.47 0.07 -6.13
N GLY A 480 -22.26 0.59 -5.89
CA GLY A 480 -21.73 1.80 -6.53
C GLY A 480 -22.28 3.11 -5.99
N ALA A 481 -23.28 3.07 -5.11
CA ALA A 481 -23.84 4.25 -4.48
C ALA A 481 -22.82 4.90 -3.55
N VAL A 482 -22.83 6.23 -3.55
CA VAL A 482 -22.03 7.06 -2.66
C VAL A 482 -22.97 7.79 -1.69
N TYR A 483 -22.61 7.78 -0.42
CA TYR A 483 -23.27 8.53 0.64
C TYR A 483 -22.36 9.69 1.05
N ASP A 484 -22.74 10.90 0.65
CA ASP A 484 -21.88 12.07 0.70
C ASP A 484 -22.42 13.17 1.61
N ASN A 485 -21.51 13.93 2.22
CA ASN A 485 -21.75 15.22 2.87
C ASN A 485 -22.73 15.25 4.05
N GLU A 486 -22.94 14.11 4.71
CA GLU A 486 -23.78 14.05 5.91
C GLU A 486 -22.95 14.26 7.18
N PHE A 487 -23.46 15.12 8.05
CA PHE A 487 -22.77 15.51 9.27
C PHE A 487 -23.18 14.62 10.44
N PHE A 488 -22.21 14.26 11.28
CA PHE A 488 -22.53 13.71 12.59
C PHE A 488 -23.23 14.77 13.44
N SER A 489 -24.18 14.31 14.26
CA SER A 489 -25.03 15.20 15.06
C SER A 489 -24.29 15.92 16.18
N LYS A 490 -23.20 15.32 16.67
CA LYS A 490 -22.38 15.84 17.77
C LYS A 490 -21.06 16.40 17.27
N GLN A 491 -20.51 17.32 18.06
CA GLN A 491 -19.19 17.92 17.86
C GLN A 491 -18.32 17.64 19.08
N PHE A 492 -17.01 17.57 18.89
CA PHE A 492 -16.04 17.44 19.97
C PHE A 492 -15.35 18.77 20.23
N THR A 493 -15.35 19.26 21.47
CA THR A 493 -14.51 20.40 21.87
C THR A 493 -13.36 19.85 22.72
N PRO A 494 -12.11 19.89 22.23
CA PRO A 494 -10.98 19.44 23.03
C PRO A 494 -10.79 20.34 24.26
N PRO A 495 -10.28 19.80 25.37
CA PRO A 495 -9.79 20.57 26.50
C PRO A 495 -8.88 21.74 26.08
N ALA A 496 -8.98 22.87 26.80
CA ALA A 496 -8.14 24.04 26.57
C ALA A 496 -6.76 23.89 27.22
N GLU A 497 -6.07 22.80 26.92
CA GLU A 497 -4.73 22.47 27.37
C GLU A 497 -3.99 21.68 26.28
N PRO A 498 -2.65 21.69 26.27
CA PRO A 498 -1.89 20.95 25.26
C PRO A 498 -2.23 19.46 25.26
N GLY A 499 -2.43 18.91 24.06
CA GLY A 499 -2.78 17.50 23.89
C GLY A 499 -2.87 17.11 22.42
N GLN A 500 -2.62 15.85 22.13
CA GLN A 500 -2.75 15.28 20.79
C GLN A 500 -4.02 14.44 20.71
N TYR A 501 -4.56 14.33 19.49
CA TYR A 501 -5.80 13.61 19.25
C TYR A 501 -5.79 12.92 17.88
N VAL A 502 -6.37 11.73 17.86
CA VAL A 502 -6.67 10.95 16.65
C VAL A 502 -8.18 10.90 16.48
N ILE A 503 -8.68 11.38 15.33
CA ILE A 503 -10.05 11.19 14.88
C ILE A 503 -10.07 9.92 14.03
N ARG A 504 -10.69 8.85 14.54
CA ARG A 504 -10.91 7.61 13.80
C ARG A 504 -12.33 7.57 13.28
N TYR A 505 -12.47 7.56 11.96
CA TYR A 505 -13.69 7.18 11.28
C TYR A 505 -13.69 5.68 11.04
N SER A 506 -14.83 5.04 11.23
CA SER A 506 -15.03 3.65 10.81
C SER A 506 -16.43 3.44 10.26
N VAL A 507 -16.59 2.43 9.43
CA VAL A 507 -17.89 2.01 8.91
C VAL A 507 -18.03 0.50 9.01
N GLU A 508 -19.25 0.06 9.31
CA GLU A 508 -19.61 -1.36 9.39
C GLU A 508 -21.00 -1.58 8.78
N ALA A 509 -21.28 -2.82 8.37
CA ALA A 509 -22.57 -3.28 7.88
C ALA A 509 -22.96 -4.60 8.56
N ALA A 510 -24.17 -5.09 8.31
CA ALA A 510 -24.57 -6.42 8.78
C ALA A 510 -23.88 -7.56 8.02
N ASP A 511 -23.58 -7.31 6.75
CA ASP A 511 -22.92 -8.25 5.84
C ASP A 511 -21.39 -8.15 6.03
N ALA A 512 -20.69 -9.29 5.95
CA ALA A 512 -19.24 -9.32 6.08
C ALA A 512 -18.59 -8.56 4.93
N ASP A 513 -17.62 -7.72 5.27
CA ASP A 513 -16.91 -6.88 4.31
C ASP A 513 -15.67 -7.58 3.77
N ALA A 514 -15.47 -7.51 2.46
CA ALA A 514 -14.35 -8.19 1.82
C ALA A 514 -13.02 -7.43 1.91
N VAL A 515 -13.01 -6.12 2.19
CA VAL A 515 -11.79 -5.31 2.31
C VAL A 515 -11.85 -4.43 3.57
N PRO A 516 -11.88 -5.02 4.78
CA PRO A 516 -12.08 -4.29 6.02
C PRO A 516 -11.02 -3.23 6.34
N GLU A 517 -9.85 -3.27 5.70
CA GLU A 517 -8.79 -2.28 5.88
C GLU A 517 -9.19 -0.90 5.34
N ASN A 518 -10.06 -0.83 4.32
CA ASN A 518 -10.55 0.43 3.75
C ASN A 518 -11.77 1.00 4.52
N ASN A 519 -12.27 0.28 5.53
CA ASN A 519 -13.43 0.66 6.34
C ASN A 519 -13.10 1.60 7.48
N SER A 520 -11.85 2.03 7.60
CA SER A 520 -11.42 2.98 8.63
C SER A 520 -10.48 4.03 8.06
N LYS A 521 -10.49 5.21 8.69
CA LYS A 521 -9.57 6.28 8.34
C LYS A 521 -9.29 7.17 9.54
N ASP A 522 -8.01 7.42 9.77
CA ASP A 522 -7.53 8.26 10.86
C ASP A 522 -7.10 9.64 10.37
N VAL A 523 -7.39 10.65 11.19
CA VAL A 523 -6.93 12.03 10.99
C VAL A 523 -6.40 12.58 12.32
N HIS A 524 -5.24 13.21 12.26
CA HIS A 524 -4.54 13.70 13.44
C HIS A 524 -4.69 15.21 13.61
N PHE A 525 -4.79 15.66 14.86
CA PHE A 525 -4.67 17.07 15.22
C PHE A 525 -4.16 17.21 16.66
N GLN A 526 -3.80 18.42 17.04
CA GLN A 526 -3.36 18.74 18.39
C GLN A 526 -3.84 20.10 18.87
N VAL A 527 -3.94 20.21 20.18
CA VAL A 527 -3.99 21.48 20.89
C VAL A 527 -2.57 21.82 21.32
N SER A 528 -2.08 22.99 20.91
CA SER A 528 -0.76 23.48 21.31
C SER A 528 -0.87 24.44 22.49
N GLU A 529 0.28 24.79 23.06
CA GLU A 529 0.33 25.86 24.07
C GLU A 529 -0.10 27.21 23.48
N ASN A 530 0.46 27.62 22.34
CA ASN A 530 0.35 29.00 21.86
C ASN A 530 0.46 29.22 20.34
N PHE A 531 0.55 28.17 19.50
CA PHE A 531 0.77 28.35 18.06
C PHE A 531 -0.25 27.61 17.17
N PHE A 532 -0.50 28.14 15.98
CA PHE A 532 -1.25 27.44 14.93
C PHE A 532 -0.32 26.73 13.97
N SER A 533 -0.75 25.60 13.42
CA SER A 533 -0.09 24.95 12.28
C SER A 533 -1.09 24.27 11.35
N LYS A 534 -0.81 24.26 10.05
CA LYS A 534 -1.56 23.48 9.05
C LYS A 534 -0.98 22.09 8.83
N ASP A 535 0.27 21.85 9.20
CA ASP A 535 0.99 20.59 9.01
C ASP A 535 1.66 20.10 10.32
N PRO A 536 2.00 18.81 10.42
CA PRO A 536 2.65 18.23 11.60
C PRO A 536 4.16 18.53 11.73
N GLY A 537 4.72 19.41 10.90
CA GLY A 537 6.12 19.83 10.96
C GLY A 537 7.06 19.08 10.00
N ASN A 538 8.36 19.24 10.22
CA ASN A 538 9.43 18.99 9.24
C ASN A 538 9.54 17.55 8.71
N CYS A 539 9.16 16.51 9.47
CA CYS A 539 9.23 15.13 8.96
C CYS A 539 8.09 14.79 7.96
N SER A 540 7.18 15.72 7.66
CA SER A 540 6.05 15.53 6.71
C SER A 540 6.16 16.37 5.42
N VAL A 541 7.28 17.06 5.23
CA VAL A 541 7.47 18.01 4.12
C VAL A 541 7.79 17.25 2.84
N ASN A 542 6.75 17.01 2.04
CA ASN A 542 6.82 16.36 0.72
C ASN A 542 6.82 17.37 -0.45
N GLY A 543 7.25 18.61 -0.22
CA GLY A 543 7.24 19.70 -1.20
C GLY A 543 8.63 20.20 -1.55
N PHE A 544 8.87 20.39 -2.85
CA PHE A 544 10.09 21.00 -3.41
C PHE A 544 9.73 22.25 -4.22
N PHE A 545 10.54 23.30 -4.08
CA PHE A 545 10.54 24.42 -5.02
C PHE A 545 11.72 24.27 -5.97
N ALA A 546 11.44 24.19 -7.28
CA ALA A 546 12.50 24.33 -8.27
C ALA A 546 12.94 25.80 -8.29
N ALA A 547 14.23 26.04 -8.02
CA ALA A 547 14.80 27.37 -8.16
C ALA A 547 14.60 27.85 -9.61
N SER A 548 13.90 28.96 -9.78
CA SER A 548 13.63 29.58 -11.08
C SER A 548 13.81 31.08 -10.96
N GLU A 549 14.56 31.69 -11.87
CA GLU A 549 14.68 33.14 -11.95
C GLU A 549 13.41 33.80 -12.51
N ASP A 550 12.59 33.02 -13.23
CA ASP A 550 11.39 33.48 -13.93
C ASP A 550 10.09 33.29 -13.13
N LEU A 551 10.07 32.37 -12.17
CA LEU A 551 8.90 32.07 -11.35
C LEU A 551 9.03 32.64 -9.94
N ARG A 552 8.01 33.38 -9.51
CA ARG A 552 7.83 33.81 -8.11
C ARG A 552 6.81 32.87 -7.47
N TYR A 553 7.24 32.10 -6.47
CA TYR A 553 6.33 31.30 -5.66
C TYR A 553 5.86 32.11 -4.46
N GLU A 554 4.57 32.01 -4.16
CA GLU A 554 3.96 32.56 -2.95
C GLU A 554 3.29 31.41 -2.21
N ILE A 555 3.58 31.29 -0.91
CA ILE A 555 2.92 30.34 0.00
C ILE A 555 2.34 31.14 1.15
N GLY A 556 1.18 30.72 1.62
CA GLY A 556 0.53 31.36 2.76
C GLY A 556 -0.48 30.43 3.41
N ASN A 557 -0.66 30.60 4.71
CA ASN A 557 -1.69 29.93 5.49
C ASN A 557 -2.70 30.97 5.98
N CYS A 558 -3.97 30.58 6.02
CA CYS A 558 -5.04 31.37 6.62
C CYS A 558 -5.52 30.70 7.91
N TYR A 559 -5.55 31.48 9.00
CA TYR A 559 -6.01 31.03 10.31
C TYR A 559 -7.18 31.90 10.77
N PHE A 560 -8.24 31.25 11.24
CA PHE A 560 -9.34 31.93 11.91
C PHE A 560 -9.04 32.01 13.41
N VAL A 561 -8.93 33.23 13.94
CA VAL A 561 -8.63 33.48 15.36
C VAL A 561 -9.92 33.90 16.06
N ALA A 562 -10.66 32.93 16.59
CA ALA A 562 -12.01 33.14 17.12
C ALA A 562 -12.07 34.11 18.32
N LYS A 563 -10.98 34.24 19.10
CA LYS A 563 -10.89 35.12 20.29
C LYS A 563 -9.71 36.09 20.20
N GLY A 564 -9.59 36.79 19.07
CA GLY A 564 -8.38 37.54 18.71
C GLY A 564 -8.20 38.95 19.30
N GLU A 565 -9.15 39.49 20.08
CA GLU A 565 -9.13 40.91 20.49
C GLU A 565 -7.85 41.36 21.22
N ASP A 566 -7.16 40.44 21.92
CA ASP A 566 -5.91 40.70 22.65
C ASP A 566 -4.71 39.87 22.15
N TYR A 567 -4.82 39.25 20.97
CA TYR A 567 -3.77 38.40 20.41
C TYR A 567 -3.19 39.00 19.13
N CYS A 568 -1.87 38.90 18.98
CA CYS A 568 -1.18 39.17 17.72
C CYS A 568 -0.27 38.00 17.36
N ALA A 569 -0.08 37.75 16.07
CA ALA A 569 0.99 36.87 15.63
C ALA A 569 2.33 37.59 15.81
N SER A 570 3.22 37.02 16.62
CA SER A 570 4.57 37.55 16.86
C SER A 570 5.64 36.88 15.99
N GLU A 571 5.36 35.68 15.50
CA GLU A 571 6.28 34.84 14.74
C GLU A 571 5.53 34.04 13.68
N LEU A 572 6.22 33.73 12.59
CA LEU A 572 5.72 32.91 11.50
C LEU A 572 6.90 32.09 10.96
N GLU A 573 6.73 30.78 10.91
CA GLU A 573 7.69 29.85 10.35
C GLU A 573 7.09 29.15 9.13
N PHE A 574 7.90 28.96 8.10
CA PHE A 574 7.61 28.08 6.98
C PHE A 574 8.81 27.18 6.76
N SER A 575 8.54 25.89 6.62
CA SER A 575 9.54 24.90 6.29
C SER A 575 9.26 24.30 4.94
N PHE A 576 10.32 24.12 4.14
CA PHE A 576 10.28 23.41 2.87
C PHE A 576 11.55 22.58 2.74
N ARG A 577 11.49 21.48 1.97
CA ARG A 577 12.67 20.65 1.70
C ARG A 577 13.39 21.26 0.50
N ASN A 578 14.69 21.53 0.65
CA ASN A 578 15.52 21.86 -0.51
C ASN A 578 15.69 20.59 -1.37
N ALA A 579 15.54 20.76 -2.68
CA ALA A 579 15.79 19.70 -3.67
C ALA A 579 17.26 19.32 -3.72
#